data_AF-A0A259SUW8-F1
#
_entry.id   AF-A0A259SUW8-F1
#
_cell.length_a   1.000
_cell.length_b   1.000
_cell.length_c   1.000
_cell.angle_alpha   90.00
_cell.angle_beta   90.00
_cell.angle_gamma   90.00
#
_symmetry.space_group_name_H-M   'P 1'
#
loop_
_entity.id
_entity.type
_entity.pdbx_description
1 polymer ?
#
loop_
_entity_poly.entity_id
_entity_poly.type
_entity_poly.pdbx_seq_one_letter_code
_entity_poly.pdbx_strand_id
1 'polypeptide(L)'
;MRIAFVVNNYPPKTGGVETHVHSLARRLQSSGHEVLVITLADAAGESVEDGIEVIRMREHLRVGDVLGFPSPGTGRRIAKLLRERRIDAVSVHTRFFPMTWIGLRAGRRAGAAVVHTEH
;
A
#
# COMPACT_ATOMS: atom_id res chain seq x y z
N MET A 1 4.19 5.35 15.70
CA MET A 1 3.91 6.09 14.44
C MET A 1 2.89 5.32 13.63
N ARG A 2 2.21 6.00 12.72
CA ARG A 2 1.25 5.45 11.76
C ARG A 2 1.90 5.35 10.39
N ILE A 3 2.09 4.12 9.92
CA ILE A 3 2.87 3.83 8.72
C ILE A 3 1.94 3.18 7.69
N ALA A 4 1.89 3.74 6.49
CA ALA A 4 1.15 3.15 5.38
C ALA A 4 2.10 2.53 4.35
N PHE A 5 1.90 1.25 4.03
CA PHE A 5 2.51 0.61 2.87
C PHE A 5 1.65 0.83 1.65
N VAL A 6 2.26 1.21 0.53
CA VAL A 6 1.59 1.27 -0.78
C VAL A 6 2.29 0.31 -1.72
N VAL A 7 1.56 -0.72 -2.13
CA VAL A 7 2.09 -1.85 -2.90
C VAL A 7 1.15 -2.22 -4.04
N ASN A 8 1.66 -2.97 -5.01
CA ASN A 8 0.82 -3.48 -6.10
C ASN A 8 0.07 -4.75 -5.69
N ASN A 9 0.76 -5.64 -4.99
CA ASN A 9 0.24 -6.92 -4.53
C ASN A 9 0.55 -7.08 -3.03
N TYR A 10 -0.26 -7.90 -2.37
CA TYR A 10 -0.12 -8.33 -0.98
C TYR A 10 -0.73 -9.74 -0.86
N PRO A 11 -0.44 -10.52 0.20
CA PRO A 11 -1.15 -11.80 0.42
C PRO A 11 -2.67 -11.67 0.21
N PRO A 12 -3.33 -12.69 -0.35
CA PRO A 12 -2.85 -14.05 -0.62
C PRO A 12 -2.02 -14.21 -1.90
N LYS A 13 -1.72 -13.13 -2.64
CA LYS A 13 -0.78 -13.23 -3.77
C LYS A 13 0.62 -13.57 -3.24
N THR A 14 1.29 -14.50 -3.91
CA THR A 14 2.59 -15.01 -3.47
C THR A 14 3.69 -14.44 -4.34
N GLY A 15 4.72 -13.90 -3.70
CA GLY A 15 5.90 -13.34 -4.35
C GLY A 15 6.85 -12.71 -3.33
N GLY A 16 8.04 -12.30 -3.80
CA GLY A 16 9.08 -11.77 -2.92
C GLY A 16 8.68 -10.48 -2.23
N VAL A 17 8.01 -9.58 -2.94
CA VAL A 17 7.55 -8.28 -2.39
C VAL A 17 6.45 -8.50 -1.37
N GLU A 18 5.50 -9.38 -1.66
CA GLU A 18 4.36 -9.71 -0.81
C GLU A 18 4.84 -10.27 0.54
N THR A 19 5.77 -11.24 0.51
CA THR A 19 6.38 -11.81 1.72
C THR A 19 7.24 -10.80 2.47
N HIS A 20 8.03 -9.99 1.76
CA HIS A 20 8.87 -8.95 2.35
C HIS A 20 8.02 -7.91 3.09
N VAL A 21 7.02 -7.34 2.41
CA VAL A 21 6.15 -6.29 2.97
C VAL A 21 5.32 -6.84 4.13
N HIS A 22 4.78 -8.05 4.03
CA HIS A 22 4.05 -8.68 5.13
C HIS A 22 4.95 -8.87 6.37
N SER A 23 6.18 -9.39 6.17
CA SER A 23 7.14 -9.58 7.27
C SER A 23 7.56 -8.25 7.90
N LEU A 24 7.79 -7.22 7.09
CA LEU A 24 8.16 -5.89 7.56
C LEU A 24 7.00 -5.22 8.32
N ALA A 25 5.78 -5.31 7.80
CA ALA A 25 4.58 -4.81 8.45
C ALA A 25 4.37 -5.44 9.83
N ARG A 26 4.52 -6.77 9.94
CA ARG A 26 4.42 -7.48 11.23
C ARG A 26 5.50 -7.04 12.22
N ARG A 27 6.74 -6.88 11.75
CA ARG A 27 7.85 -6.42 12.61
C ARG A 27 7.59 -5.00 13.12
N LEU A 28 7.20 -4.07 12.26
CA LEU A 28 6.86 -2.70 12.67
C LEU A 28 5.69 -2.68 13.66
N GLN A 29 4.66 -3.47 13.41
CA GLN A 29 3.55 -3.60 14.35
C GLN A 29 4.02 -4.11 15.72
N SER A 30 4.84 -5.17 15.75
CA SER A 30 5.40 -5.73 16.99
C SER A 30 6.28 -4.73 17.76
N SER A 31 6.85 -3.74 17.08
CA SER A 31 7.59 -2.63 17.68
C SER A 31 6.71 -1.45 18.14
N GLY A 32 5.38 -1.60 18.10
CA GLY A 32 4.42 -0.60 18.60
C GLY A 32 3.97 0.43 17.56
N HIS A 33 4.20 0.20 16.27
CA HIS A 33 3.69 1.06 15.20
C HIS A 33 2.29 0.63 14.75
N GLU A 34 1.44 1.60 14.39
CA GLU A 34 0.18 1.32 13.69
C GLU A 34 0.50 1.16 12.20
N VAL A 35 0.13 0.02 11.61
CA VAL A 35 0.46 -0.30 10.21
C VAL A 35 -0.80 -0.49 9.39
N LEU A 36 -0.83 0.20 8.25
CA LEU A 36 -1.85 0.07 7.21
C LEU A 36 -1.19 -0.38 5.91
N VAL A 37 -1.77 -1.35 5.21
CA VAL A 37 -1.36 -1.76 3.87
C VAL A 37 -2.42 -1.34 2.86
N ILE A 38 -2.00 -0.68 1.79
CA ILE A 38 -2.85 -0.29 0.66
C ILE A 38 -2.33 -1.04 -0.58
N THR A 39 -3.18 -1.89 -1.15
CA THR A 39 -2.83 -2.76 -2.28
C THR A 39 -3.95 -2.78 -3.34
N LEU A 40 -3.68 -3.39 -4.50
CA LEU A 40 -4.67 -3.63 -5.55
C LEU A 40 -5.27 -5.05 -5.45
N ALA A 41 -6.54 -5.17 -5.87
CA ALA A 41 -7.25 -6.44 -6.05
C ALA A 41 -8.43 -6.28 -7.03
N ASP A 42 -9.01 -7.40 -7.50
CA ASP A 42 -10.16 -7.39 -8.41
C ASP A 42 -11.42 -6.76 -7.81
N ALA A 43 -11.61 -6.98 -6.51
CA ALA A 43 -12.66 -6.37 -5.70
C ALA A 43 -12.05 -5.47 -4.63
N ALA A 44 -12.68 -4.32 -4.40
CA ALA A 44 -12.32 -3.47 -3.28
C ALA A 44 -12.77 -4.13 -1.97
N GLY A 45 -12.00 -3.94 -0.89
CA GLY A 45 -12.32 -4.50 0.40
C GLY A 45 -11.38 -4.02 1.49
N GLU A 46 -11.82 -4.16 2.73
CA GLU A 46 -11.05 -3.84 3.92
C GLU A 46 -11.02 -5.08 4.81
N SER A 47 -9.85 -5.41 5.36
CA SER A 47 -9.66 -6.56 6.24
C SER A 47 -8.59 -6.27 7.27
N VAL A 48 -8.56 -7.10 8.31
CA VAL A 48 -7.45 -7.16 9.28
C VAL A 48 -6.83 -8.53 9.16
N GLU A 49 -5.54 -8.58 8.80
CA GLU A 49 -4.77 -9.80 8.56
C GLU A 49 -3.56 -9.80 9.48
N ASP A 50 -3.48 -10.77 10.40
CA ASP A 50 -2.47 -10.80 11.46
C ASP A 50 -2.39 -9.49 12.27
N GLY A 51 -3.54 -8.85 12.50
CA GLY A 51 -3.64 -7.56 13.17
C GLY A 51 -3.24 -6.35 12.31
N ILE A 52 -2.78 -6.55 11.07
CA ILE A 52 -2.45 -5.48 10.13
C ILE A 52 -3.71 -5.12 9.35
N GLU A 53 -4.04 -3.84 9.30
CA GLU A 53 -5.14 -3.39 8.46
C GLU A 53 -4.73 -3.38 6.99
N VAL A 54 -5.58 -3.93 6.13
CA VAL A 54 -5.35 -4.03 4.69
C VAL A 54 -6.53 -3.44 3.94
N ILE A 55 -6.25 -2.41 3.14
CA ILE A 55 -7.21 -1.78 2.24
C ILE A 55 -6.87 -2.19 0.80
N ARG A 56 -7.76 -2.97 0.20
CA ARG A 56 -7.69 -3.38 -1.20
C ARG A 56 -8.49 -2.41 -2.05
N MET A 57 -7.80 -1.74 -2.95
CA MET A 57 -8.38 -0.84 -3.95
C MET A 57 -8.64 -1.65 -5.23
N ARG A 58 -9.79 -1.43 -5.86
CA ARG A 58 -10.13 -2.11 -7.11
C ARG A 58 -9.16 -1.73 -8.23
N GLU A 59 -8.56 -2.72 -8.87
CA GLU A 59 -7.87 -2.56 -10.14
C GLU A 59 -8.83 -2.59 -11.32
N HIS A 60 -8.49 -1.85 -12.37
CA HIS A 60 -9.28 -1.74 -13.59
C HIS A 60 -8.77 -2.67 -14.70
N LEU A 61 -7.46 -2.90 -14.73
CA LEU A 61 -6.80 -3.76 -15.70
C LEU A 61 -5.62 -4.45 -15.02
N ARG A 62 -5.38 -5.71 -15.38
CA ARG A 62 -4.21 -6.46 -14.97
C ARG A 62 -3.52 -7.03 -16.21
N VAL A 63 -2.20 -6.85 -16.30
CA VAL A 63 -1.37 -7.40 -17.37
C VAL A 63 -0.43 -8.44 -16.75
N GLY A 64 -0.74 -9.72 -17.01
CA GLY A 64 -0.10 -10.86 -16.34
C GLY A 64 -0.30 -10.83 -14.82
N ASP A 65 0.51 -11.57 -14.08
CA ASP A 65 0.34 -11.68 -12.62
C ASP A 65 0.96 -10.51 -11.84
N VAL A 66 1.69 -9.64 -12.54
CA VAL A 66 2.58 -8.64 -11.93
C VAL A 66 2.06 -7.22 -12.01
N LEU A 67 1.45 -6.80 -13.13
CA LEU A 67 1.16 -5.38 -13.37
C LEU A 67 -0.34 -5.08 -13.19
N GLY A 68 -0.69 -4.45 -12.06
CA GLY A 68 -2.04 -3.97 -11.78
C GLY A 68 -2.19 -2.48 -12.09
N PHE A 69 -3.24 -2.12 -12.82
CA PHE A 69 -3.60 -0.73 -13.08
C PHE A 69 -4.74 -0.30 -12.14
N PRO A 70 -4.52 0.70 -11.29
CA PRO A 70 -5.54 1.18 -10.38
C PRO A 70 -6.69 1.86 -11.14
N SER A 71 -7.87 1.82 -10.55
CA SER A 71 -9.02 2.59 -11.06
C SER A 71 -8.74 4.10 -11.04
N PRO A 72 -9.33 4.89 -11.96
CA PRO A 72 -9.22 6.35 -11.93
C PRO A 72 -9.62 6.93 -10.56
N GLY A 73 -8.85 7.90 -10.09
CA GLY A 73 -9.09 8.54 -8.78
C GLY A 73 -8.48 7.83 -7.58
N THR A 74 -7.89 6.63 -7.74
CA THR A 74 -7.21 5.90 -6.65
C THR A 74 -6.21 6.77 -5.90
N GLY A 75 -5.37 7.56 -6.59
CA GLY A 75 -4.42 8.44 -5.90
C GLY A 75 -5.06 9.54 -5.05
N ARG A 76 -6.21 10.09 -5.47
CA ARG A 76 -6.97 11.06 -4.65
C ARG A 76 -7.57 10.38 -3.42
N ARG A 77 -8.09 9.17 -3.58
CA ARG A 77 -8.64 8.35 -2.48
C ARG A 77 -7.55 7.98 -1.47
N ILE A 78 -6.39 7.53 -1.93
CA ILE A 78 -5.22 7.27 -1.06
C ILE A 78 -4.81 8.54 -0.34
N ALA A 79 -4.64 9.68 -1.02
CA ALA A 79 -4.25 10.92 -0.35
C ALA A 79 -5.27 11.39 0.70
N LYS A 80 -6.57 11.16 0.48
CA LYS A 80 -7.63 11.44 1.47
C LYS A 80 -7.51 10.52 2.68
N LEU A 81 -7.43 9.21 2.44
CA LEU A 81 -7.26 8.18 3.45
C LEU A 81 -6.02 8.45 4.32
N LEU A 82 -4.86 8.75 3.71
CA LEU A 82 -3.62 9.04 4.45
C LEU A 82 -3.78 10.23 5.41
N ARG A 83 -4.52 11.28 5.02
CA ARG A 83 -4.80 12.44 5.90
C ARG A 83 -5.77 12.08 7.02
N GLU A 84 -6.87 11.40 6.70
CA GLU A 84 -7.89 11.00 7.67
C GLU A 84 -7.32 10.08 8.75
N ARG A 85 -6.42 9.18 8.34
CA ARG A 85 -5.74 8.25 9.25
C ARG A 85 -4.53 8.86 9.95
N ARG A 86 -4.16 10.11 9.61
CA ARG A 86 -3.01 10.83 10.15
C ARG A 86 -1.72 10.02 10.00
N ILE A 87 -1.47 9.51 8.80
CA ILE A 87 -0.27 8.72 8.50
C ILE A 87 0.97 9.62 8.60
N ASP A 88 1.95 9.17 9.37
CA ASP A 88 3.22 9.86 9.58
C ASP A 88 4.20 9.57 8.42
N ALA A 89 4.20 8.32 7.94
CA ALA A 89 5.11 7.86 6.91
C ALA A 89 4.44 6.90 5.90
N VAL A 90 4.79 7.04 4.63
CA VAL A 90 4.37 6.17 3.53
C VAL A 90 5.58 5.42 2.99
N SER A 91 5.54 4.09 3.04
CA SER A 91 6.55 3.22 2.44
C SER A 91 6.00 2.59 1.16
N VAL A 92 6.57 2.95 0.02
CA VAL A 92 6.15 2.46 -1.29
C VAL A 92 7.06 1.29 -1.69
N HIS A 93 6.48 0.11 -1.97
CA HIS A 93 7.24 -1.09 -2.38
C HIS A 93 6.66 -1.64 -3.69
N THR A 94 7.33 -1.36 -4.80
CA THR A 94 6.82 -1.61 -6.16
C THR A 94 7.95 -1.60 -7.19
N ARG A 95 7.69 -2.13 -8.39
CA ARG A 95 8.64 -2.18 -9.52
C ARG A 95 8.40 -1.09 -10.58
N PHE A 96 8.45 0.19 -10.18
CA PHE A 96 8.09 1.36 -11.01
C PHE A 96 6.70 1.33 -11.68
N PHE A 97 5.79 0.52 -11.17
CA PHE A 97 4.40 0.42 -11.63
C PHE A 97 3.58 1.67 -11.31
N PRO A 98 2.34 1.82 -11.82
CA PRO A 98 1.51 3.00 -11.53
C PRO A 98 1.38 3.31 -10.03
N MET A 99 1.30 2.27 -9.19
CA MET A 99 1.23 2.41 -7.73
C MET A 99 2.47 3.08 -7.12
N THR A 100 3.66 2.97 -7.74
CA THR A 100 4.87 3.70 -7.31
C THR A 100 4.59 5.19 -7.26
N TRP A 101 4.19 5.74 -8.40
CA TRP A 101 3.97 7.17 -8.60
C TRP A 101 2.77 7.67 -7.81
N ILE A 102 1.73 6.84 -7.71
CA ILE A 102 0.53 7.14 -6.94
C ILE A 102 0.86 7.22 -5.45
N GLY A 103 1.56 6.23 -4.89
CA GLY A 103 1.98 6.22 -3.48
C GLY A 103 2.85 7.43 -3.15
N LEU A 104 3.85 7.70 -3.99
CA LEU A 104 4.75 8.83 -3.83
C LEU A 104 4.00 10.18 -3.81
N ARG A 105 3.12 10.41 -4.80
CA ARG A 105 2.36 11.66 -4.90
C ARG A 105 1.31 11.78 -3.80
N ALA A 106 0.64 10.69 -3.45
CA ALA A 106 -0.40 10.69 -2.43
C ALA A 106 0.20 10.96 -1.04
N GLY A 107 1.33 10.34 -0.71
CA GLY A 107 2.07 10.60 0.55
C GLY A 107 2.50 12.05 0.67
N ARG A 108 3.13 12.61 -0.37
CA ARG A 108 3.51 14.04 -0.41
C ARG A 108 2.30 14.96 -0.25
N ARG A 109 1.18 14.68 -0.93
CA ARG A 109 -0.05 15.47 -0.82
C ARG A 109 -0.71 15.34 0.56
N ALA A 110 -0.45 14.27 1.28
CA ALA A 110 -0.92 14.07 2.65
C ALA A 110 -0.01 14.72 3.70
N GLY A 111 1.17 15.23 3.30
CA GLY A 111 2.16 15.80 4.23
C GLY A 111 2.97 14.74 4.99
N ALA A 112 2.89 13.47 4.59
CA ALA A 112 3.62 12.37 5.21
C ALA A 112 5.06 12.28 4.68
N ALA A 113 5.98 11.78 5.50
CA ALA A 113 7.30 11.37 5.03
C ALA A 113 7.13 10.21 4.03
N VAL A 114 7.92 10.18 2.96
CA VAL A 114 7.77 9.16 1.91
C VAL A 114 9.11 8.48 1.64
N VAL A 115 9.11 7.15 1.71
CA VAL A 115 10.23 6.29 1.32
C VAL A 115 9.77 5.39 0.19
N HIS A 116 10.62 5.22 -0.82
CA HIS A 116 10.38 4.27 -1.90
C HIS A 116 11.49 3.23 -1.90
N THR A 117 11.09 1.98 -1.87
CA THR A 117 11.97 0.81 -2.00
C THR A 117 11.59 0.10 -3.30
N GLU A 118 12.56 0.01 -4.21
CA GLU A 118 12.41 -0.66 -5.50
C GLU A 118 12.72 -2.15 -5.37
N HIS A 119 12.00 -3.00 -6.13
CA HIS A 119 12.07 -4.46 -6.08
C HIS A 119 11.99 -5.08 -7.48
#